data_AF-A0A936W2P5-F1
#
_entry.id   AF-A0A936W2P5-F1
#
_cell.length_a   1.000
_cell.length_b   1.000
_cell.length_c   1.000
_cell.angle_alpha   90.00
_cell.angle_beta   90.00
_cell.angle_gamma   90.00
#
_symmetry.space_group_name_H-M   'P 1'
#
loop_
_entity.id
_entity.type
_entity.pdbx_description
1 polymer ?
#
loop_
_entity_poly.entity_id
_entity_poly.type
_entity_poly.pdbx_seq_one_letter_code
_entity_poly.pdbx_strand_id
1 'polypeptide(L)'
;MTFYWILWIFTAIMSVVPVYFFFIGIKDGSVTKRNFALWLLILLAVAGVLLGSDWLKDHDRLGMAKGLLALAAVPGVLVLIYFLVAIIGKPKWN
;
A
#
# COMPACT_ATOMS: atom_id res chain seq x y z
N MET A 1 13.71 13.13 -10.57
CA MET A 1 12.79 12.18 -11.24
C MET A 1 12.90 10.77 -10.70
N THR A 2 14.10 10.21 -10.51
CA THR A 2 14.30 8.82 -10.05
C THR A 2 13.62 8.47 -8.71
N PHE A 3 13.74 9.33 -7.69
CA PHE A 3 13.16 9.04 -6.37
C PHE A 3 11.63 8.92 -6.36
N TYR A 4 10.94 9.68 -7.22
CA TYR A 4 9.49 9.55 -7.37
C TYR A 4 9.12 8.15 -7.85
N TRP A 5 9.78 7.66 -8.89
CA TRP A 5 9.51 6.33 -9.44
C TRP A 5 9.85 5.21 -8.47
N ILE A 6 10.90 5.36 -7.65
CA ILE A 6 11.20 4.40 -6.59
C ILE A 6 10.03 4.30 -5.60
N LEU A 7 9.55 5.44 -5.10
CA LEU A 7 8.41 5.47 -4.19
C LEU A 7 7.13 4.92 -4.85
N TRP A 8 6.88 5.30 -6.10
CA TRP A 8 5.68 4.89 -6.83
C TRP A 8 5.68 3.38 -7.09
N ILE A 9 6.76 2.82 -7.62
CA ILE A 9 6.89 1.37 -7.89
C ILE A 9 6.77 0.59 -6.59
N PHE A 10 7.45 1.04 -5.52
CA PHE A 10 7.33 0.40 -4.21
C PHE A 10 5.89 0.38 -3.71
N THR A 11 5.21 1.53 -3.71
CA THR A 11 3.81 1.64 -3.28
C THR A 11 2.87 0.81 -4.19
N ALA A 12 3.14 0.74 -5.49
CA ALA A 12 2.39 -0.08 -6.44
C ALA A 12 2.60 -1.59 -6.24
N ILE A 13 3.78 -2.03 -5.78
CA ILE A 13 4.00 -3.42 -5.39
C ILE A 13 3.28 -3.71 -4.07
N MET A 14 3.38 -2.82 -3.08
CA MET A 14 2.71 -3.00 -1.79
C MET A 14 1.19 -2.98 -1.91
N SER A 15 0.63 -2.23 -2.86
CA SER A 15 -0.82 -2.18 -3.11
C SER A 15 -1.41 -3.51 -3.58
N VAL A 16 -0.59 -4.41 -4.14
CA VAL A 16 -1.03 -5.75 -4.51
C VAL A 16 -1.56 -6.51 -3.29
N VAL A 17 -1.01 -6.27 -2.09
CA VAL A 17 -1.41 -6.95 -0.86
C VAL A 17 -2.89 -6.74 -0.54
N PRO A 18 -3.40 -5.51 -0.30
CA PRO A 18 -4.83 -5.32 -0.02
C PRO A 18 -5.73 -5.71 -1.21
N VAL A 19 -5.28 -5.54 -2.46
CA VAL A 19 -6.03 -5.97 -3.64
C VAL A 19 -6.22 -7.49 -3.65
N TYR A 20 -5.14 -8.24 -3.44
CA TYR A 20 -5.17 -9.70 -3.38
C TYR A 20 -6.07 -10.19 -2.25
N PHE A 21 -5.88 -9.67 -1.04
CA PHE A 21 -6.68 -10.08 0.12
C PHE A 21 -8.16 -9.71 0.01
N PHE A 22 -8.51 -8.63 -0.69
CA PHE A 22 -9.91 -8.33 -0.97
C PHE A 22 -10.57 -9.43 -1.81
N PHE A 23 -9.94 -9.85 -2.91
CA PHE A 23 -10.51 -10.88 -3.78
C PHE A 23 -10.51 -12.27 -3.13
N ILE A 24 -9.43 -12.62 -2.43
CA ILE A 24 -9.40 -13.85 -1.62
C ILE A 24 -10.47 -13.80 -0.54
N GLY A 25 -10.65 -12.64 0.09
CA GLY A 25 -11.62 -12.45 1.15
C GLY A 25 -13.08 -12.57 0.69
N ILE A 26 -13.38 -12.18 -0.56
CA ILE A 26 -14.68 -12.44 -1.18
C ILE A 26 -14.89 -13.95 -1.36
N LYS A 27 -13.84 -14.66 -1.81
CA LYS A 27 -13.89 -16.10 -2.08
C LYS A 27 -14.02 -16.94 -0.82
N ASP A 28 -13.29 -16.59 0.25
CA ASP A 28 -13.27 -17.34 1.51
C ASP A 28 -14.32 -16.86 2.54
N GLY A 29 -15.03 -15.76 2.24
CA GLY A 29 -16.09 -15.22 3.07
C GLY A 29 -15.63 -14.32 4.22
N SER A 30 -14.34 -13.98 4.31
CA SER A 30 -13.82 -13.01 5.30
C SER A 30 -14.18 -11.55 4.97
N VAL A 31 -14.42 -11.24 3.69
CA VAL A 31 -15.05 -9.99 3.24
C VAL A 31 -16.56 -10.20 3.21
N THR A 32 -17.25 -9.65 4.20
CA THR A 32 -18.71 -9.74 4.37
C THR A 32 -19.36 -8.38 4.23
N LYS A 33 -20.70 -8.33 4.21
CA LYS A 33 -21.46 -7.07 4.23
C LYS A 33 -21.04 -6.12 5.37
N ARG A 34 -20.56 -6.65 6.50
CA ARG A 34 -20.14 -5.87 7.68
C ARG A 34 -18.84 -5.07 7.44
N ASN A 35 -17.90 -5.58 6.67
CA ASN A 35 -16.58 -4.95 6.46
C ASN A 35 -16.32 -4.55 4.99
N PHE A 36 -17.25 -4.84 4.08
CA PHE A 36 -17.11 -4.52 2.66
C PHE A 36 -16.80 -3.05 2.39
N ALA A 37 -17.51 -2.14 3.07
CA ALA A 37 -17.28 -0.69 2.92
C ALA A 37 -15.86 -0.27 3.34
N LEU A 38 -15.33 -0.86 4.42
CA LEU A 38 -13.95 -0.60 4.87
C LEU A 38 -12.93 -1.09 3.84
N TRP A 39 -13.15 -2.28 3.28
CA TRP A 39 -12.30 -2.81 2.21
C TRP A 39 -12.31 -1.90 0.99
N LEU A 40 -13.49 -1.44 0.55
CA LEU A 40 -13.59 -0.53 -0.58
C LEU A 40 -12.87 0.80 -0.30
N LEU A 41 -12.97 1.33 0.92
CA LEU A 41 -12.26 2.54 1.33
C LEU A 41 -10.74 2.35 1.26
N ILE A 42 -10.22 1.20 1.70
CA ILE A 42 -8.80 0.86 1.58
C ILE A 42 -8.36 0.84 0.12
N LEU A 43 -9.13 0.17 -0.75
CA LEU A 43 -8.82 0.10 -2.19
C LEU A 43 -8.86 1.48 -2.85
N LEU A 44 -9.84 2.32 -2.49
CA LEU A 44 -9.92 3.70 -2.96
C LEU A 44 -8.76 4.56 -2.46
N ALA A 45 -8.35 4.41 -1.20
CA ALA A 45 -7.20 5.13 -0.66
C ALA A 45 -5.92 4.74 -1.40
N VAL A 46 -5.71 3.45 -1.66
CA VAL A 46 -4.59 2.93 -2.44
C VAL A 46 -4.58 3.49 -3.87
N ALA A 47 -5.73 3.42 -4.57
CA ALA A 47 -5.86 3.96 -5.91
C ALA A 47 -5.64 5.48 -5.93
N GLY A 48 -6.20 6.20 -4.94
CA GLY A 48 -6.06 7.63 -4.77
C GLY A 48 -4.62 8.07 -4.51
N VAL A 49 -3.83 7.29 -3.78
CA VAL A 49 -2.40 7.57 -3.60
C VAL A 49 -1.64 7.44 -4.92
N LEU A 50 -1.81 6.33 -5.65
CA LEU A 50 -1.08 6.10 -6.90
C LEU A 50 -1.50 7.12 -7.97
N LEU A 51 -2.79 7.17 -8.30
CA LEU A 51 -3.33 8.07 -9.32
C LEU A 51 -3.19 9.55 -8.92
N GLY A 52 -3.42 9.87 -7.64
CA GLY A 52 -3.27 11.23 -7.14
C GLY A 52 -1.82 11.70 -7.18
N SER A 53 -0.85 10.81 -6.94
CA SER A 53 0.57 11.16 -7.07
C SER A 53 0.99 11.38 -8.52
N ASP A 54 0.45 10.61 -9.47
CA ASP A 54 0.67 10.84 -10.92
C ASP A 54 0.05 12.16 -11.34
N TRP A 55 -1.20 12.42 -10.96
CA TRP A 55 -1.86 13.69 -11.24
C TRP A 55 -1.08 14.89 -10.68
N LEU A 56 -0.57 14.80 -9.44
CA LEU A 56 0.28 15.85 -8.85
C LEU A 56 1.60 16.02 -9.61
N LYS A 57 2.21 14.94 -10.09
CA LYS A 57 3.43 14.98 -10.90
C LYS A 57 3.18 15.72 -12.22
N ASP A 58 2.07 15.41 -12.89
CA ASP A 58 1.71 15.97 -14.20
C ASP A 58 1.32 17.46 -14.13
N HIS A 59 1.05 17.97 -12.92
CA HIS A 59 0.78 19.39 -12.65
C HIS A 59 1.98 20.10 -11.99
N ASP A 60 3.20 19.63 -12.22
CA ASP A 60 4.46 20.19 -11.69
C ASP A 60 4.56 20.25 -10.14
N ARG A 61 3.70 19.52 -9.42
CA ARG A 61 3.70 19.41 -7.95
C ARG A 61 4.50 18.20 -7.45
N LEU A 62 5.69 18.00 -8.01
CA LEU A 62 6.51 16.81 -7.75
C LEU A 62 6.85 16.61 -6.25
N GLY A 63 7.01 17.69 -5.49
CA GLY A 63 7.23 17.62 -4.04
C GLY A 63 6.04 17.00 -3.29
N MET A 64 4.82 17.43 -3.64
CA MET A 64 3.59 16.90 -3.03
C MET A 64 3.32 15.47 -3.46
N ALA A 65 3.59 15.14 -4.73
CA ALA A 65 3.48 13.78 -5.24
C ALA A 65 4.37 12.81 -4.45
N LYS A 66 5.64 13.19 -4.20
CA LYS A 66 6.56 12.41 -3.37
C LYS A 66 6.10 12.32 -1.92
N GLY A 67 5.59 13.41 -1.34
CA GLY A 67 5.08 13.41 0.03
C GLY A 67 3.90 12.44 0.21
N LEU A 68 2.95 12.46 -0.73
CA LEU A 68 1.82 11.54 -0.74
C LEU A 68 2.27 10.08 -0.86
N LEU A 69 3.20 9.78 -1.77
CA LEU A 69 3.76 8.45 -1.92
C LEU A 69 4.55 8.01 -0.69
N ALA A 70 5.35 8.90 -0.08
CA ALA A 70 6.13 8.61 1.11
C ALA A 70 5.22 8.28 2.30
N LEU A 71 4.08 8.97 2.44
CA LEU A 71 3.09 8.68 3.47
C LEU A 71 2.60 7.22 3.40
N ALA A 72 2.43 6.68 2.18
CA ALA A 72 2.03 5.28 1.98
C ALA A 72 3.22 4.30 2.03
N ALA A 73 4.39 4.70 1.51
CA ALA A 73 5.57 3.85 1.41
C ALA A 73 6.21 3.59 2.78
N VAL A 74 6.24 4.57 3.68
CA VAL A 74 6.88 4.44 5.00
C VAL A 74 6.25 3.30 5.82
N PRO A 75 4.93 3.21 6.00
CA PRO A 75 4.30 2.05 6.63
C PRO A 75 4.67 0.72 5.96
N GLY A 76 4.69 0.68 4.61
CA GLY A 76 5.07 -0.52 3.86
C GLY A 76 6.51 -0.96 4.14
N VAL A 77 7.46 -0.02 4.18
CA VAL A 77 8.86 -0.29 4.53
C VAL A 77 8.98 -0.82 5.95
N LEU A 78 8.27 -0.21 6.92
CA LEU A 78 8.28 -0.68 8.30
C LEU A 78 7.74 -2.12 8.44
N VAL A 79 6.68 -2.44 7.69
CA VAL A 79 6.13 -3.81 7.65
C VAL A 79 7.14 -4.79 7.04
N LEU A 80 7.80 -4.42 5.94
CA LEU A 80 8.86 -5.27 5.36
C LEU A 80 10.02 -5.50 6.34
N ILE A 81 10.47 -4.45 7.02
CA ILE A 81 11.52 -4.55 8.04
C ILE A 81 11.06 -5.47 9.17
N TYR A 82 9.82 -5.32 9.66
CA TYR A 82 9.25 -6.21 10.67
C TYR A 82 9.29 -7.67 10.22
N PHE A 83 8.83 -7.97 9.00
CA PHE A 83 8.87 -9.33 8.47
C PHE A 83 10.29 -9.86 8.29
N LEU A 84 11.23 -9.05 7.81
CA LEU A 84 12.64 -9.44 7.70
C LEU A 84 13.23 -9.80 9.06
N VAL A 85 13.00 -8.96 10.08
CA VAL A 85 13.45 -9.22 11.46
C VAL A 85 12.80 -10.50 12.00
N ALA A 86 11.50 -10.68 11.79
CA ALA A 86 10.80 -11.87 12.25
C ALA A 86 11.30 -13.16 11.55
N ILE A 87 11.58 -13.11 10.24
CA ILE A 87 12.11 -14.26 9.50
C ILE A 87 13.52 -14.63 9.98
N ILE A 88 14.40 -13.64 10.16
CA ILE A 88 15.79 -13.85 10.55
C ILE A 88 15.88 -14.25 12.03
N GLY A 89 15.13 -13.57 12.90
CA GLY A 89 15.15 -13.76 14.34
C GLY A 89 14.51 -15.07 14.82
N LYS A 90 13.73 -15.75 13.98
CA LYS A 90 13.02 -16.99 14.30
C LYS A 90 12.33 -16.92 15.67
N PRO A 91 11.51 -15.89 15.94
CA PRO A 91 10.82 -15.75 17.20
C PRO A 91 9.86 -16.94 17.37
N LYS A 92 9.63 -17.33 18.63
CA LYS A 92 8.54 -18.25 18.94
C LYS A 92 7.24 -17.47 18.90
N TRP A 93 6.27 -17.95 18.13
CA TRP A 93 4.99 -17.29 17.88
C TRP A 93 3.89 -17.69 18.88
N ASN A 94 4.27 -18.36 19.97
CA ASN A 94 3.37 -19.02 20.92
C ASN A 94 3.32 -18.35 22.29
#